data_AF-A0AAE1NQ91-F1
#
_entry.id   AF-A0AAE1NQ91-F1
#
_cell.length_a   1.000
_cell.length_b   1.000
_cell.length_c   1.000
_cell.angle_alpha   90.00
_cell.angle_beta   90.00
_cell.angle_gamma   90.00
#
_symmetry.space_group_name_H-M   'P 1'
#
loop_
_entity.id
_entity.type
_entity.pdbx_description
1 polymer ?
#
loop_
_entity_poly.entity_id
_entity_poly.type
_entity_poly.pdbx_seq_one_letter_code
_entity_poly.pdbx_strand_id
1 'polypeptide(L)'
;VTKEEVERLVGAEVVPPSHFHKDFCSFKYLPRQLSESRTPLAVLSMTENLGMVTRFRLSRDSLARFTLMVRKGYRDPPYHNWLHAFSVTHFAYLLIHNLRLMERGALTHLEALALIVSSMCHDLDHRGTTNSFQVASITVLIRRVSDGTTPSGSGHVYPQH
;
A
#
# COMPACT_ATOMS: atom_id res chain seq x y z
N VAL A 1 -0.93 -14.59 -0.17
CA VAL A 1 0.51 -14.72 -0.45
C VAL A 1 0.85 -16.17 -0.19
N THR A 2 1.55 -16.83 -1.11
CA THR A 2 1.91 -18.25 -0.92
C THR A 2 3.12 -18.36 0.02
N LYS A 3 3.34 -19.56 0.57
CA LYS A 3 4.47 -19.80 1.48
C LYS A 3 5.80 -19.62 0.74
N GLU A 4 5.86 -20.06 -0.51
CA GLU A 4 7.04 -20.01 -1.38
C GLU A 4 7.43 -18.57 -1.73
N GLU A 5 6.45 -17.68 -1.93
CA GLU A 5 6.71 -16.25 -2.14
C GLU A 5 7.37 -15.60 -0.92
N VAL A 6 6.87 -15.93 0.28
CA VAL A 6 7.43 -15.43 1.54
C VAL A 6 8.84 -15.97 1.74
N GLU A 7 9.04 -17.29 1.62
CA GLU A 7 10.35 -17.94 1.78
C GLU A 7 11.39 -17.37 0.81
N ARG A 8 11.00 -17.11 -0.45
CA ARG A 8 11.88 -16.47 -1.44
C ARG A 8 12.29 -15.05 -1.03
N LEU A 9 11.35 -14.24 -0.54
CA LEU A 9 11.64 -12.85 -0.13
C LEU A 9 12.45 -12.78 1.17
N VAL A 10 12.16 -13.67 2.12
CA VAL A 10 12.90 -13.81 3.37
C VAL A 10 14.32 -14.30 3.11
N GLY A 11 14.51 -15.26 2.20
CA GLY A 11 15.81 -15.81 1.83
C GLY A 11 16.65 -14.93 0.90
N ALA A 12 16.05 -13.92 0.27
CA ALA A 12 16.79 -12.96 -0.54
C ALA A 12 17.82 -12.18 0.31
N GLU A 13 18.85 -11.61 -0.29
CA GLU A 13 19.74 -10.70 0.42
C GLU A 13 19.11 -9.29 0.48
N VAL A 14 19.03 -8.68 1.67
CA VAL A 14 18.63 -7.26 1.79
C VAL A 14 19.83 -6.42 1.42
N VAL A 15 19.77 -5.83 0.22
CA VAL A 15 20.84 -4.99 -0.32
C VAL A 15 20.55 -3.52 -0.05
N PRO A 16 21.58 -2.65 -0.02
CA PRO A 16 21.35 -1.21 0.08
C PRO A 16 20.47 -0.68 -1.07
N PRO A 17 19.64 0.36 -0.83
CA PRO A 17 18.75 0.90 -1.86
C PRO A 17 19.46 1.33 -3.17
N SER A 18 20.73 1.76 -3.10
CA SER A 18 21.55 2.10 -4.28
C SER A 18 21.82 0.92 -5.24
N HIS A 19 21.63 -0.32 -4.80
CA HIS A 19 21.82 -1.51 -5.64
C HIS A 19 20.67 -1.71 -6.65
N PHE A 20 19.48 -1.15 -6.41
CA PHE A 20 18.38 -1.24 -7.37
C PHE A 20 18.61 -0.35 -8.59
N HIS A 21 19.18 0.84 -8.36
CA HIS A 21 19.54 1.82 -9.37
C HIS A 21 20.48 2.86 -8.76
N LYS A 22 21.45 3.39 -9.54
CA LYS A 22 22.40 4.42 -9.07
C LYS A 22 21.70 5.65 -8.48
N ASP A 23 20.56 6.03 -9.08
CA ASP A 23 19.76 7.19 -8.67
C ASP A 23 18.64 6.82 -7.69
N PHE A 24 18.55 5.60 -7.17
CA PHE A 24 17.40 5.15 -6.37
C PHE A 24 17.08 6.06 -5.17
N CYS A 25 18.10 6.68 -4.55
CA CYS A 25 17.93 7.64 -3.46
C CYS A 25 17.81 9.10 -3.94
N SER A 26 17.73 9.36 -5.24
CA SER A 26 17.59 10.70 -5.83
C SER A 26 16.14 11.00 -6.14
N PHE A 27 15.72 12.26 -5.95
CA PHE A 27 14.41 12.76 -6.41
C PHE A 27 14.21 12.68 -7.92
N LYS A 28 15.29 12.46 -8.69
CA LYS A 28 15.22 12.29 -10.16
C LYS A 28 14.79 10.88 -10.58
N TYR A 29 14.83 9.91 -9.67
CA TYR A 29 14.49 8.52 -10.00
C TYR A 29 12.99 8.32 -10.14
N LEU A 30 12.61 7.50 -11.12
CA LEU A 30 11.23 7.15 -11.39
C LEU A 30 10.95 5.75 -10.82
N PRO A 31 10.22 5.62 -9.70
CA PRO A 31 10.06 4.33 -9.02
C PRO A 31 9.35 3.28 -9.87
N ARG A 32 8.52 3.72 -10.83
CA ARG A 32 7.82 2.86 -11.78
C ARG A 32 8.74 2.16 -12.79
N GLN A 33 10.02 2.56 -12.88
CA GLN A 33 11.02 1.85 -13.70
C GLN A 33 11.49 0.55 -13.04
N LEU A 34 11.31 0.39 -11.72
CA LEU A 34 11.63 -0.86 -11.05
C LEU A 34 10.59 -1.93 -11.40
N SER A 35 11.05 -3.12 -11.77
CA SER A 35 10.15 -4.24 -12.03
C SER A 35 9.32 -4.57 -10.79
N GLU A 36 8.01 -4.79 -10.97
CA GLU A 36 7.09 -5.01 -9.85
C GLU A 36 7.54 -6.17 -8.94
N SER A 37 8.12 -7.22 -9.51
CA SER A 37 8.69 -8.37 -8.79
C SER A 37 9.79 -8.00 -7.78
N ARG A 38 10.52 -6.90 -7.99
CA ARG A 38 11.60 -6.42 -7.13
C ARG A 38 11.14 -5.42 -6.08
N THR A 39 9.95 -4.85 -6.24
CA THR A 39 9.41 -3.82 -5.32
C THR A 39 9.27 -4.30 -3.87
N PRO A 40 8.89 -5.57 -3.55
CA PRO A 40 8.84 -6.01 -2.16
C PRO A 40 10.22 -6.01 -1.49
N LEU A 41 11.26 -6.44 -2.21
CA LEU A 41 12.63 -6.41 -1.71
C LEU A 41 13.10 -4.97 -1.50
N ALA A 42 12.75 -4.06 -2.41
CA ALA A 42 13.05 -2.64 -2.25
C ALA A 42 12.41 -2.04 -0.99
N VAL A 43 11.19 -2.44 -0.62
CA VAL A 43 10.56 -2.02 0.65
C VAL A 43 11.34 -2.52 1.86
N LEU A 44 11.78 -3.78 1.85
CA LEU A 44 12.65 -4.33 2.91
C LEU A 44 13.97 -3.54 3.00
N SER A 45 14.61 -3.24 1.86
CA SER A 45 15.84 -2.44 1.81
C SER A 45 15.66 -1.01 2.30
N MET A 46 14.55 -0.34 1.97
CA MET A 46 14.26 1.02 2.45
C MET A 46 14.03 1.05 3.95
N THR A 47 13.26 0.10 4.49
CA THR A 47 12.97 0.03 5.94
C THR A 47 14.21 -0.36 6.77
N GLU A 48 15.07 -1.24 6.24
CA GLU A 48 16.38 -1.53 6.83
C GLU A 48 17.29 -0.30 6.80
N ASN A 49 17.35 0.41 5.67
CA ASN A 49 18.19 1.60 5.52
C ASN A 49 17.78 2.75 6.46
N LEU A 50 16.48 2.90 6.73
CA LEU A 50 15.98 3.85 7.74
C LEU A 50 16.18 3.37 9.19
N GLY A 51 16.80 2.21 9.42
CA GLY A 51 17.06 1.65 10.75
C GLY A 51 15.82 1.13 11.47
N MET A 52 14.67 1.03 10.79
CA MET A 52 13.39 0.69 11.40
C MET A 52 13.35 -0.77 11.88
N VAL A 53 13.96 -1.68 11.11
CA VAL A 53 13.99 -3.11 11.42
C VAL A 53 14.66 -3.36 12.77
N THR A 54 15.86 -2.80 12.96
CA THR A 54 16.59 -2.90 14.23
C THR A 54 15.87 -2.15 15.36
N ARG A 55 15.39 -0.93 15.10
CA ARG A 55 14.78 -0.08 16.14
C ARG A 55 13.50 -0.65 16.74
N PHE A 56 12.65 -1.27 15.91
CA PHE A 56 11.36 -1.83 16.31
C PHE A 56 11.38 -3.36 16.43
N ARG A 57 12.56 -3.99 16.25
CA ARG A 57 12.73 -5.45 16.26
C ARG A 57 11.76 -6.17 15.31
N LEU A 58 11.59 -5.60 14.12
CA LEU A 58 10.69 -6.16 13.12
C LEU A 58 11.28 -7.48 12.62
N SER A 59 10.54 -8.58 12.78
CA SER A 59 10.98 -9.85 12.21
C SER A 59 10.92 -9.75 10.69
N ARG A 60 11.94 -10.32 10.04
CA ARG A 60 12.02 -10.33 8.58
C ARG A 60 10.85 -11.06 7.93
N ASP A 61 10.42 -12.16 8.54
CA ASP A 61 9.24 -12.93 8.09
C ASP A 61 7.96 -12.08 8.18
N SER A 62 7.73 -11.40 9.31
CA SER A 62 6.56 -10.54 9.48
C SER A 62 6.55 -9.39 8.48
N LEU A 63 7.69 -8.73 8.25
CA LEU A 63 7.80 -7.65 7.28
C LEU A 63 7.57 -8.15 5.85
N ALA A 64 8.16 -9.28 5.47
CA ALA A 64 7.95 -9.90 4.17
C ALA A 64 6.49 -10.27 3.93
N ARG A 65 5.84 -10.94 4.90
CA ARG A 65 4.40 -11.27 4.83
C ARG A 65 3.55 -10.03 4.72
N PHE A 66 3.81 -9.01 5.54
CA PHE A 66 3.10 -7.74 5.51
C PHE A 66 3.19 -7.09 4.14
N THR A 67 4.40 -6.88 3.62
CA THR A 67 4.62 -6.24 2.31
C THR A 67 3.93 -7.01 1.18
N LEU A 68 4.04 -8.34 1.17
CA LEU A 68 3.39 -9.17 0.14
C LEU A 68 1.86 -9.17 0.27
N MET A 69 1.32 -9.11 1.50
CA MET A 69 -0.12 -9.03 1.74
C MET A 69 -0.69 -7.70 1.29
N VAL A 70 0.00 -6.60 1.58
CA VAL A 70 -0.37 -5.26 1.09
C VAL A 70 -0.35 -5.24 -0.43
N ARG A 71 0.74 -5.72 -1.07
CA ARG A 71 0.82 -5.83 -2.53
C ARG A 71 -0.36 -6.62 -3.12
N LYS A 72 -0.68 -7.78 -2.54
CA LYS A 72 -1.81 -8.61 -2.98
C LYS A 72 -3.18 -7.92 -2.78
N GLY A 73 -3.28 -7.00 -1.83
CA GLY A 73 -4.50 -6.23 -1.54
C GLY A 73 -4.80 -5.12 -2.55
N TYR A 74 -3.83 -4.75 -3.40
CA TYR A 74 -4.07 -3.84 -4.52
C TYR A 74 -4.64 -4.60 -5.72
N ARG A 75 -5.68 -4.02 -6.33
CA ARG A 75 -6.22 -4.48 -7.63
C ARG A 75 -5.38 -3.91 -8.76
N ASP A 76 -5.74 -4.25 -9.99
CA ASP A 76 -5.07 -3.77 -11.21
C ASP A 76 -5.91 -2.76 -12.03
N PRO A 77 -6.39 -1.63 -11.46
CA PRO A 77 -6.88 -0.54 -12.28
C PRO A 77 -5.69 0.20 -12.93
N PRO A 78 -5.92 1.02 -13.98
CA PRO A 78 -4.85 1.69 -14.73
C PRO A 78 -3.88 2.56 -13.89
N TYR A 79 -4.32 3.04 -12.72
CA TYR A 79 -3.52 3.94 -11.88
C TYR A 79 -3.40 3.52 -10.41
N HIS A 80 -4.52 3.29 -9.71
CA HIS A 80 -4.54 2.94 -8.28
C HIS A 80 -4.18 1.48 -8.01
N ASN A 81 -3.00 1.06 -8.47
CA ASN A 81 -2.45 -0.27 -8.32
C ASN A 81 -1.24 -0.26 -7.37
N TRP A 82 -0.66 -1.44 -7.13
CA TRP A 82 0.49 -1.59 -6.25
C TRP A 82 1.69 -0.70 -6.65
N LEU A 83 1.96 -0.53 -7.95
CA LEU A 83 3.07 0.33 -8.39
C LEU A 83 2.85 1.80 -8.01
N HIS A 84 1.60 2.27 -7.96
CA HIS A 84 1.31 3.59 -7.42
C HIS A 84 1.64 3.67 -5.93
N ALA A 85 1.12 2.74 -5.12
CA ALA A 85 1.42 2.69 -3.69
C ALA A 85 2.92 2.60 -3.40
N PHE A 86 3.64 1.78 -4.16
CA PHE A 86 5.10 1.69 -4.10
C PHE A 86 5.75 3.04 -4.44
N SER A 87 5.30 3.75 -5.48
CA SER A 87 5.87 5.06 -5.84
C SER A 87 5.67 6.11 -4.74
N VAL A 88 4.51 6.12 -4.08
CA VAL A 88 4.23 7.01 -2.94
C VAL A 88 5.10 6.63 -1.74
N THR A 89 5.25 5.33 -1.47
CA THR A 89 6.13 4.81 -0.41
C THR A 89 7.59 5.17 -0.64
N HIS A 90 8.07 5.02 -1.88
CA HIS A 90 9.43 5.41 -2.26
C HIS A 90 9.65 6.91 -2.08
N PHE A 91 8.69 7.75 -2.47
CA PHE A 91 8.79 9.18 -2.25
C PHE A 91 8.82 9.55 -0.76
N ALA A 92 7.99 8.91 0.07
CA ALA A 92 8.05 9.08 1.52
C ALA A 92 9.42 8.68 2.09
N TYR A 93 10.01 7.58 1.61
CA TYR A 93 11.38 7.20 1.93
C TYR A 93 12.40 8.28 1.52
N LEU A 94 12.31 8.83 0.30
CA LEU A 94 13.21 9.89 -0.14
C LEU A 94 13.12 11.15 0.73
N LEU A 95 11.92 11.53 1.15
CA LEU A 95 11.72 12.66 2.06
C LEU A 95 12.42 12.40 3.40
N ILE A 96 12.18 11.24 4.01
CA ILE A 96 12.80 10.90 5.30
C ILE A 96 14.33 10.86 5.17
N HIS A 97 14.84 10.16 4.15
CA HIS A 97 16.27 9.92 3.94
C HIS A 97 17.03 11.19 3.54
N ASN A 98 16.62 11.86 2.46
CA ASN A 98 17.37 12.99 1.91
C ASN A 98 17.25 14.25 2.76
N LEU A 99 16.09 14.47 3.40
CA LEU A 99 15.89 15.64 4.26
C LEU A 99 16.34 15.39 5.70
N ARG A 100 16.74 14.15 6.03
CA ARG A 100 17.19 13.73 7.37
C ARG A 100 16.14 14.06 8.45
N LEU A 101 14.87 13.79 8.16
CA LEU A 101 13.74 14.25 8.99
C LEU A 101 13.80 13.72 10.42
N MET A 102 14.25 12.48 10.61
CA MET A 102 14.40 11.90 11.95
C MET A 102 15.57 12.52 12.72
N GLU A 103 16.72 12.72 12.07
CA GLU A 103 17.91 13.28 12.70
C GLU A 103 17.76 14.76 13.05
N ARG A 104 16.94 15.49 12.27
CA ARG A 104 16.56 16.87 12.58
C ARG A 104 15.46 17.00 13.64
N GLY A 105 14.92 15.87 14.12
CA GLY A 105 13.82 15.84 15.09
C GLY A 105 12.46 16.30 14.52
N ALA A 106 12.33 16.38 13.19
CA ALA A 106 11.06 16.75 12.54
C ALA A 106 10.04 15.58 12.55
N LEU A 107 10.53 14.34 12.61
CA LEU A 107 9.72 13.14 12.81
C LEU A 107 10.38 12.26 13.87
N THR A 108 9.57 11.71 14.78
CA THR A 108 9.98 10.57 15.58
C THR A 108 10.13 9.32 14.73
N HIS A 109 10.85 8.31 15.22
CA HIS A 109 10.99 7.03 14.53
C HIS A 109 9.64 6.34 14.31
N LEU A 110 8.68 6.55 15.24
CA LEU A 110 7.34 5.98 15.15
C LEU A 110 6.53 6.68 14.06
N GLU A 111 6.58 8.01 13.99
CA GLU A 111 5.91 8.77 12.93
C GLU A 111 6.50 8.47 11.55
N ALA A 112 7.82 8.28 11.45
CA ALA A 112 8.45 7.86 10.20
C ALA A 112 7.99 6.46 9.76
N LEU A 113 7.90 5.50 10.70
CA LEU A 113 7.36 4.17 10.40
C LEU A 113 5.89 4.25 9.99
N ALA A 114 5.08 5.02 10.72
CA ALA A 114 3.68 5.26 10.41
C ALA A 114 3.51 5.86 9.01
N LEU A 115 4.34 6.84 8.63
CA LEU A 115 4.32 7.44 7.30
C LEU A 115 4.60 6.41 6.19
N ILE A 116 5.63 5.56 6.37
CA ILE A 116 5.93 4.48 5.42
C ILE A 116 4.76 3.49 5.33
N VAL A 117 4.25 3.00 6.46
CA VAL A 117 3.14 2.03 6.48
C VAL A 117 1.86 2.64 5.87
N SER A 118 1.52 3.88 6.22
CA SER A 118 0.38 4.60 5.65
C SER A 118 0.53 4.78 4.15
N SER A 119 1.72 5.17 3.67
CA SER A 119 1.97 5.34 2.23
C SER A 119 1.83 4.02 1.44
N MET A 120 2.20 2.88 2.03
CA MET A 120 2.02 1.56 1.44
C MET A 120 0.55 1.14 1.37
N CYS A 121 -0.26 1.58 2.33
CA CYS A 121 -1.63 1.10 2.52
C CYS A 121 -2.73 2.09 2.07
N HIS A 122 -2.37 3.31 1.66
CA HIS A 122 -3.32 4.43 1.52
C HIS A 122 -4.47 4.20 0.52
N ASP A 123 -4.26 3.30 -0.44
CA ASP A 123 -5.18 2.99 -1.55
C ASP A 123 -5.57 1.50 -1.57
N LEU A 124 -5.44 0.78 -0.44
CA LEU A 124 -5.82 -0.63 -0.37
C LEU A 124 -7.30 -0.82 -0.73
N ASP A 125 -7.58 -1.84 -1.55
CA ASP A 125 -8.90 -2.14 -2.14
C ASP A 125 -9.54 -0.97 -2.93
N HIS A 126 -8.75 0.01 -3.39
CA HIS A 126 -9.28 1.09 -4.22
C HIS A 126 -9.85 0.54 -5.53
N ARG A 127 -11.18 0.60 -5.69
CA ARG A 127 -11.90 0.01 -6.83
C ARG A 127 -11.82 0.82 -8.14
N GLY A 128 -10.97 1.84 -8.21
CA GLY A 128 -10.84 2.69 -9.39
C GLY A 128 -12.08 3.56 -9.67
N THR A 129 -12.95 3.73 -8.68
CA THR A 129 -14.09 4.64 -8.70
C THR A 129 -13.77 5.82 -7.79
N THR A 130 -13.72 7.04 -8.33
CA THR A 130 -13.70 8.25 -7.50
C THR A 130 -14.95 8.26 -6.60
N ASN A 131 -14.91 8.93 -5.44
CA ASN A 131 -16.08 9.09 -4.55
C ASN A 131 -17.36 9.48 -5.32
N SER A 132 -17.20 10.27 -6.38
CA SER A 132 -18.25 10.68 -7.32
C SER A 132 -18.93 9.50 -8.03
N PHE A 133 -18.18 8.47 -8.43
CA PHE A 133 -18.71 7.29 -9.14
C PHE A 133 -19.41 6.33 -8.17
N GLN A 134 -18.96 6.24 -6.92
CA GLN A 134 -19.66 5.47 -5.88
C GLN A 134 -21.02 6.10 -5.56
N VAL A 135 -21.07 7.42 -5.36
CA VAL A 135 -22.33 8.16 -5.18
C VAL A 135 -23.24 8.03 -6.39
N ALA A 136 -22.70 8.12 -7.61
CA ALA A 136 -23.49 7.93 -8.84
C ALA A 136 -24.02 6.49 -8.97
N SER A 137 -23.22 5.48 -8.64
CA SER A 137 -23.64 4.06 -8.72
C SER A 137 -24.68 3.69 -7.65
N ILE A 138 -24.56 4.26 -6.44
CA ILE A 138 -25.56 4.14 -5.38
C ILE A 138 -26.85 4.86 -5.81
N THR A 139 -26.76 6.03 -6.42
CA THR A 139 -27.94 6.77 -6.92
C THR A 139 -28.65 6.00 -8.04
N VAL A 140 -27.90 5.41 -8.98
CA VAL A 140 -28.46 4.58 -10.07
C VAL A 140 -29.06 3.28 -9.52
N LEU A 141 -28.44 2.66 -8.52
CA LEU A 141 -28.95 1.45 -7.87
C LEU A 141 -30.22 1.75 -7.06
N ILE A 142 -30.22 2.82 -6.26
CA ILE A 142 -31.39 3.30 -5.52
C ILE A 142 -32.52 3.62 -6.49
N ARG A 143 -32.23 4.32 -7.60
CA ARG A 143 -33.21 4.64 -8.64
C ARG A 143 -33.86 3.39 -9.23
N ARG A 144 -33.08 2.34 -9.51
CA ARG A 144 -33.62 1.06 -10.03
C ARG A 144 -34.48 0.30 -9.02
N VAL A 145 -34.18 0.41 -7.73
CA VAL A 145 -35.00 -0.19 -6.67
C VAL A 145 -36.30 0.60 -6.49
N SER A 146 -36.26 1.94 -6.58
CA SER A 146 -37.44 2.79 -6.50
C SER A 146 -38.32 2.74 -7.75
N ASP A 147 -37.77 2.40 -8.93
CA ASP A 147 -38.51 2.26 -10.19
C ASP A 147 -39.22 0.89 -10.32
N GLY A 148 -39.30 0.10 -9.23
CA GLY A 148 -40.43 -0.80 -9.01
C GLY A 148 -40.44 -2.12 -9.78
N THR A 149 -39.29 -2.76 -10.03
CA THR A 149 -39.26 -4.16 -10.53
C THR A 149 -38.71 -5.13 -9.48
N THR A 150 -39.52 -5.43 -8.47
CA THR A 150 -39.41 -6.67 -7.69
C THR A 150 -40.78 -7.39 -7.70
N PRO A 151 -40.85 -8.64 -8.19
CA PRO A 151 -42.07 -9.45 -8.14
C PRO A 151 -42.48 -9.70 -6.69
N SER A 152 -43.75 -9.47 -6.39
CA SER A 152 -44.38 -9.72 -5.11
C SER A 152 -44.28 -11.19 -4.68
N GLY A 153 -43.89 -11.41 -3.43
CA GLY A 153 -44.09 -12.66 -2.71
C GLY A 153 -44.09 -12.40 -1.21
N SER A 154 -45.27 -12.00 -0.69
CA SER A 154 -45.79 -12.12 0.70
C SER A 154 -44.74 -12.38 1.80
N GLY A 155 -44.51 -11.52 2.78
CA GLY A 155 -45.47 -10.70 3.53
C GLY A 155 -45.30 -11.05 5.01
N HIS A 156 -45.07 -10.05 5.85
CA HIS A 156 -45.68 -9.83 7.17
C HIS A 156 -44.92 -8.72 7.90
N VAL A 157 -45.59 -7.58 7.96
CA VAL A 157 -45.31 -6.40 8.78
C VAL A 157 -45.65 -6.71 10.22
N TYR A 158 -44.86 -6.23 11.19
CA TYR A 158 -45.35 -5.44 12.34
C TYR A 158 -44.18 -4.76 13.09
N PRO A 159 -44.29 -3.46 13.42
CA PRO A 159 -43.40 -2.75 14.35
C PRO A 159 -44.01 -2.63 15.76
N GLN A 160 -43.30 -1.90 16.63
CA GLN A 160 -43.59 -1.39 18.00
C GLN A 160 -42.63 -2.01 19.04
N HIS A 161 -41.81 -1.29 19.81
CA HIS A 161 -41.63 0.15 20.10
C HIS A 161 -40.14 0.51 20.11
#